data_AF-A0A3D4M8G5-F1
#
_entry.id   AF-A0A3D4M8G5-F1
#
_cell.length_a   1.000
_cell.length_b   1.000
_cell.length_c   1.000
_cell.angle_alpha   90.00
_cell.angle_beta   90.00
_cell.angle_gamma   90.00
#
_symmetry.space_group_name_H-M   'P 1'
#
loop_
_entity.id
_entity.type
_entity.pdbx_description
1 polymer ?
#
loop_
_entity_poly.entity_id
_entity_poly.type
_entity_poly.pdbx_seq_one_letter_code
_entity_poly.pdbx_strand_id
1 'polypeptide(L)'
;MPSKSLKTKWNATRKDGYHAGRHWPGLRSTDGFEVDRRWVIFALLIELLALIYTLYSGYERAIYSGNTLYIYGAIGVVFCFILFDFLGASFTHHYVGKYQENKNLAAANNKIINPPKKGWRYYIGAFLIFFSAALKILALVSLGRLMPMYYVLFILLYLAVIYVHLYHTMYWYTEYSLRKGIEAEVLEHRENILKKLKNPLQVDPYEVFPSSHKFMLKDKLELPGQTKFYFGEKQNPKHELNYKGEFEGMHDYELVLNGILLDSDIRSVLNTQHDKIQSQLAAQCVIAQLNQ
;
A
#
# COMPACT_ATOMS: atom_id res chain seq x y z
N MET A 1 -7.15 -16.59 -10.96
CA MET A 1 -5.89 -16.06 -10.37
C MET A 1 -5.86 -14.54 -10.52
N PRO A 2 -5.36 -13.77 -9.54
CA PRO A 2 -5.29 -12.31 -9.64
C PRO A 2 -4.23 -11.87 -10.65
N SER A 3 -4.43 -10.69 -11.28
CA SER A 3 -3.49 -10.23 -12.33
C SER A 3 -2.08 -9.97 -11.77
N LYS A 4 -1.06 -10.13 -12.64
CA LYS A 4 0.35 -9.80 -12.30
C LYS A 4 0.52 -8.35 -11.83
N SER A 5 -0.32 -7.44 -12.36
CA SER A 5 -0.32 -6.03 -11.95
C SER A 5 -0.78 -5.86 -10.50
N LEU A 6 -1.82 -6.61 -10.10
CA LEU A 6 -2.39 -6.58 -8.76
C LEU A 6 -1.45 -7.21 -7.73
N LYS A 7 -0.78 -8.31 -8.09
CA LYS A 7 0.28 -8.93 -7.27
C LYS A 7 1.45 -7.97 -7.02
N THR A 8 1.89 -7.25 -8.05
CA THR A 8 2.95 -6.23 -7.91
C THR A 8 2.53 -5.10 -6.96
N LYS A 9 1.30 -4.60 -7.09
CA LYS A 9 0.76 -3.56 -6.19
C LYS A 9 0.68 -4.06 -4.75
N TRP A 10 0.21 -5.28 -4.55
CA TRP A 10 0.17 -5.93 -3.23
C TRP A 10 1.56 -6.00 -2.59
N ASN A 11 2.58 -6.45 -3.32
CA ASN A 11 3.97 -6.43 -2.86
C ASN A 11 4.47 -5.01 -2.54
N ALA A 12 4.00 -4.00 -3.26
CA ALA A 12 4.39 -2.61 -3.01
C ALA A 12 3.76 -2.01 -1.74
N THR A 13 2.65 -2.57 -1.22
CA THR A 13 2.03 -2.10 0.03
C THR A 13 2.81 -2.46 1.30
N ARG A 14 3.82 -3.33 1.21
CA ARG A 14 4.49 -3.90 2.38
C ARG A 14 5.59 -2.98 2.92
N LYS A 15 5.40 -2.37 4.10
CA LYS A 15 6.44 -1.62 4.82
C LYS A 15 7.40 -2.52 5.59
N ASP A 16 8.68 -2.18 5.60
CA ASP A 16 9.65 -2.74 6.54
C ASP A 16 9.68 -1.88 7.82
N GLY A 17 9.49 -2.49 9.00
CA GLY A 17 9.87 -1.87 10.27
C GLY A 17 8.77 -1.26 11.16
N TYR A 18 7.49 -1.32 10.80
CA TYR A 18 6.44 -1.12 11.81
C TYR A 18 6.35 -2.40 12.66
N HIS A 19 6.74 -2.29 13.93
CA HIS A 19 6.78 -3.32 14.98
C HIS A 19 7.47 -4.66 14.61
N ALA A 20 8.79 -4.68 14.66
CA ALA A 20 9.64 -5.87 14.55
C ALA A 20 9.40 -6.96 15.63
N GLY A 21 8.34 -6.88 16.43
CA GLY A 21 7.99 -7.87 17.46
C GLY A 21 6.53 -8.33 17.45
N ARG A 22 5.67 -7.86 16.54
CA ARG A 22 4.22 -8.22 16.55
C ARG A 22 3.59 -8.47 15.17
N HIS A 23 4.37 -8.48 14.09
CA HIS A 23 3.81 -8.75 12.76
C HIS A 23 4.40 -10.03 12.17
N TRP A 24 3.49 -10.95 11.90
CA TRP A 24 3.75 -12.29 11.38
C TRP A 24 4.49 -12.24 10.04
N PRO A 25 5.45 -13.15 9.80
CA PRO A 25 6.14 -13.25 8.52
C PRO A 25 5.09 -13.46 7.43
N GLY A 26 5.00 -12.51 6.50
CA GLY A 26 4.07 -12.61 5.39
C GLY A 26 2.71 -11.92 5.57
N LEU A 27 2.45 -11.29 6.72
CA LEU A 27 1.36 -10.32 6.82
C LEU A 27 1.88 -8.91 6.72
N ARG A 28 1.79 -8.34 5.51
CA ARG A 28 2.08 -6.92 5.32
C ARG A 28 1.20 -6.33 4.24
N SER A 29 0.02 -5.92 4.64
CA SER A 29 -0.71 -4.76 4.20
C SER A 29 -1.55 -4.33 5.41
N THR A 30 -1.98 -3.07 5.48
CA THR A 30 -3.16 -2.66 6.28
C THR A 30 -3.08 -2.51 7.81
N ASP A 31 -1.97 -2.74 8.54
CA ASP A 31 -1.90 -2.20 9.93
C ASP A 31 -1.60 -0.69 9.95
N GLY A 32 -0.93 -0.20 8.91
CA GLY A 32 -0.57 1.20 8.76
C GLY A 32 -1.52 2.01 7.88
N PHE A 33 -2.47 1.43 7.15
CA PHE A 33 -3.23 2.18 6.13
C PHE A 33 -3.99 3.37 6.71
N GLU A 34 -4.70 3.16 7.82
CA GLU A 34 -5.46 4.21 8.49
C GLU A 34 -4.53 5.29 9.09
N VAL A 35 -3.31 4.90 9.47
CA VAL A 35 -2.27 5.81 9.95
C VAL A 35 -1.69 6.61 8.77
N ASP A 36 -1.33 5.94 7.69
CA ASP A 36 -0.82 6.50 6.44
C ASP A 36 -1.83 7.46 5.82
N ARG A 37 -3.11 7.06 5.75
CA ARG A 37 -4.20 7.90 5.28
C ARG A 37 -4.32 9.18 6.11
N ARG A 38 -4.28 9.07 7.45
CA ARG A 38 -4.37 10.25 8.33
C ARG A 38 -3.18 11.19 8.12
N TRP A 39 -1.95 10.66 8.06
CA TRP A 39 -0.76 11.45 7.78
C TRP A 39 -0.80 12.12 6.40
N VAL A 40 -1.26 11.40 5.38
CA VAL A 40 -1.38 11.93 4.01
C VAL A 40 -2.46 13.00 3.94
N ILE A 41 -3.63 12.80 4.55
CA ILE A 41 -4.67 13.83 4.63
C ILE A 41 -4.13 15.08 5.33
N PHE A 42 -3.43 14.92 6.44
CA PHE A 42 -2.80 16.03 7.16
C PHE A 42 -1.81 16.81 6.27
N ALA A 43 -0.93 16.11 5.54
CA ALA A 43 -0.01 16.76 4.62
C ALA A 43 -0.74 17.47 3.47
N LEU A 44 -1.74 16.84 2.86
CA LEU A 44 -2.55 17.43 1.78
C LEU A 44 -3.26 18.71 2.23
N LEU A 45 -3.72 18.79 3.48
CA LEU A 45 -4.31 20.02 4.02
C LEU A 45 -3.29 21.16 4.09
N ILE A 46 -2.06 20.87 4.56
CA ILE A 46 -0.97 21.86 4.60
C ILE A 46 -0.59 22.30 3.17
N GLU A 47 -0.50 21.35 2.24
CA GLU A 47 -0.18 21.63 0.85
C GLU A 47 -1.25 22.46 0.17
N LEU A 48 -2.53 22.16 0.42
CA LEU A 48 -3.66 22.92 -0.12
C LEU A 48 -3.66 24.36 0.41
N LEU A 49 -3.39 24.56 1.70
CA LEU A 49 -3.28 25.90 2.28
C LEU A 49 -2.16 26.71 1.60
N ALA A 50 -1.02 26.08 1.35
CA ALA A 50 0.10 26.72 0.68
C ALA A 50 -0.21 27.08 -0.78
N LEU A 51 -0.94 26.20 -1.47
CA LEU A 51 -1.39 26.38 -2.84
C LEU A 51 -2.31 27.60 -2.93
N ILE A 52 -3.34 27.63 -2.07
CA ILE A 52 -4.29 28.75 -1.99
C ILE A 52 -3.56 30.05 -1.66
N TYR A 53 -2.68 30.03 -0.66
CA TYR A 53 -1.95 31.22 -0.25
C TYR A 53 -1.02 31.74 -1.34
N THR A 54 -0.32 30.85 -2.06
CA THR A 54 0.58 31.22 -3.15
C THR A 54 -0.19 31.88 -4.29
N LEU A 55 -1.33 31.30 -4.69
CA LEU A 55 -2.19 31.87 -5.74
C LEU A 55 -2.79 33.20 -5.30
N TYR A 56 -3.30 33.28 -4.06
CA TYR A 56 -3.86 34.51 -3.50
C TYR A 56 -2.82 35.63 -3.44
N SER A 57 -1.62 35.33 -2.93
CA SER A 57 -0.53 36.31 -2.83
C SER A 57 -0.03 36.78 -4.20
N GLY A 58 0.03 35.86 -5.18
CA GLY A 58 0.34 36.21 -6.57
C GLY A 58 -0.71 37.14 -7.19
N TYR A 59 -1.99 36.86 -6.93
CA TYR A 59 -3.10 37.70 -7.37
C TYR A 59 -3.09 39.10 -6.74
N GLU A 60 -2.99 39.18 -5.41
CA GLU A 60 -2.90 40.47 -4.72
C GLU A 60 -1.72 41.29 -5.24
N ARG A 61 -0.54 40.68 -5.34
CA ARG A 61 0.66 41.38 -5.80
C ARG A 61 0.53 41.86 -7.25
N ALA A 62 -0.16 41.12 -8.10
CA ALA A 62 -0.47 41.57 -9.45
C ALA A 62 -1.39 42.80 -9.45
N ILE A 63 -2.41 42.85 -8.59
CA ILE A 63 -3.28 44.03 -8.44
C ILE A 63 -2.47 45.23 -7.95
N TYR A 64 -1.70 45.07 -6.87
CA TYR A 64 -0.95 46.19 -6.27
C TYR A 64 0.14 46.74 -7.18
N SER A 65 0.80 45.89 -7.97
CA SER A 65 1.88 46.30 -8.87
C SER A 65 1.43 46.60 -10.30
N GLY A 66 0.19 46.28 -10.67
CA GLY A 66 -0.30 46.32 -12.04
C GLY A 66 0.34 45.28 -12.97
N ASN A 67 1.15 44.34 -12.46
CA ASN A 67 1.89 43.38 -13.26
C ASN A 67 1.30 41.96 -13.16
N THR A 68 0.66 41.50 -14.24
CA THR A 68 0.04 40.17 -14.32
C THR A 68 1.04 39.02 -14.28
N LEU A 69 2.34 39.26 -14.48
CA LEU A 69 3.38 38.23 -14.36
C LEU A 69 3.40 37.55 -13.00
N TYR A 70 2.98 38.23 -11.92
CA TYR A 70 2.88 37.61 -10.60
C TYR A 70 1.83 36.49 -10.53
N ILE A 71 0.74 36.60 -11.31
CA ILE A 71 -0.28 35.54 -11.40
C ILE A 71 0.28 34.33 -12.16
N TYR A 72 0.87 34.56 -13.34
CA TYR A 72 1.45 33.48 -14.13
C TYR A 72 2.60 32.79 -13.40
N GLY A 73 3.44 33.56 -12.71
CA GLY A 73 4.51 33.03 -11.86
C GLY A 73 3.96 32.17 -10.72
N ALA A 74 2.92 32.62 -10.00
CA ALA A 74 2.31 31.85 -8.93
C ALA A 74 1.69 30.53 -9.43
N ILE A 75 0.99 30.55 -10.58
CA ILE A 75 0.44 29.34 -11.20
C ILE A 75 1.55 28.36 -11.60
N GLY A 76 2.61 28.85 -12.25
CA GLY A 76 3.74 28.02 -12.65
C GLY A 76 4.46 27.37 -11.47
N VAL A 77 4.68 28.14 -10.39
CA VAL A 77 5.30 27.64 -9.16
C VAL A 77 4.42 26.59 -8.47
N VAL A 78 3.10 26.81 -8.42
CA VAL A 78 2.13 25.83 -7.91
C VAL A 78 2.15 24.53 -8.72
N PHE A 79 2.22 24.63 -10.05
CA PHE A 79 2.36 23.45 -10.90
C PHE A 79 3.65 22.67 -10.56
N CYS A 80 4.77 23.37 -10.35
CA CYS A 80 6.02 22.76 -9.91
C CYS A 80 5.88 22.07 -8.54
N PHE A 81 5.12 22.63 -7.59
CA PHE A 81 4.87 21.99 -6.29
C PHE A 81 4.28 20.59 -6.48
N ILE A 82 3.13 20.53 -7.17
CA ILE A 82 2.38 19.30 -7.38
C ILE A 82 3.24 18.28 -8.14
N LEU A 83 3.92 18.73 -9.20
CA LEU A 83 4.75 17.86 -10.03
C LEU A 83 5.91 17.25 -9.24
N PHE A 84 6.64 18.06 -8.47
CA PHE A 84 7.79 17.59 -7.70
C PHE A 84 7.41 16.72 -6.51
N ASP A 85 6.30 17.00 -5.83
CA ASP A 85 5.80 16.12 -4.76
C ASP A 85 5.40 14.75 -5.32
N PHE A 86 4.64 14.74 -6.42
CA PHE A 86 4.19 13.50 -7.05
C PHE A 86 5.36 12.66 -7.58
N LEU A 87 6.26 13.26 -8.36
CA LEU A 87 7.42 12.56 -8.90
C LEU A 87 8.39 12.13 -7.79
N GLY A 88 8.58 13.00 -6.79
CA GLY A 88 9.43 12.73 -5.65
C GLY A 88 8.96 11.52 -4.83
N ALA A 89 7.67 11.50 -4.47
CA ALA A 89 7.05 10.37 -3.78
C ALA A 89 7.09 9.09 -4.65
N SER A 90 6.82 9.21 -5.95
CA SER A 90 6.88 8.08 -6.90
C SER A 90 8.28 7.44 -6.97
N PHE A 91 9.31 8.25 -7.12
CA PHE A 91 10.68 7.76 -7.25
C PHE A 91 11.23 7.17 -5.96
N THR A 92 10.85 7.72 -4.81
CA THR A 92 11.22 7.12 -3.52
C THR A 92 10.58 5.76 -3.29
N HIS A 93 9.40 5.50 -3.85
CA HIS A 93 8.69 4.22 -3.69
C HIS A 93 9.01 3.15 -4.74
N HIS A 94 9.66 3.52 -5.85
CA HIS A 94 9.88 2.64 -7.01
C HIS A 94 10.54 1.29 -6.67
N TYR A 95 11.44 1.24 -5.68
CA TYR A 95 12.18 0.01 -5.34
C TYR A 95 11.44 -0.94 -4.39
N VAL A 96 10.37 -0.46 -3.74
CA VAL A 96 9.71 -1.17 -2.63
C VAL A 96 9.06 -2.48 -3.10
N GLY A 97 8.27 -2.44 -4.18
CA GLY A 97 7.56 -3.63 -4.67
C GLY A 97 8.50 -4.78 -5.06
N LYS A 98 9.54 -4.49 -5.85
CA LYS A 98 10.53 -5.49 -6.29
C LYS A 98 11.35 -6.04 -5.13
N TYR A 99 11.68 -5.20 -4.15
CA TYR A 99 12.36 -5.65 -2.94
C TYR A 99 11.50 -6.62 -2.13
N GLN A 100 10.22 -6.28 -1.93
CA GLN A 100 9.31 -7.11 -1.16
C GLN A 100 9.02 -8.45 -1.86
N GLU A 101 8.89 -8.45 -3.19
CA GLU A 101 8.81 -9.67 -3.98
C GLU A 101 10.02 -10.59 -3.76
N ASN A 102 11.24 -10.06 -3.92
CA ASN A 102 12.47 -10.83 -3.69
C ASN A 102 12.57 -11.35 -2.25
N LYS A 103 12.19 -10.52 -1.27
CA LYS A 103 12.20 -10.88 0.15
C LYS A 103 11.23 -12.04 0.44
N ASN A 104 10.02 -11.99 -0.11
CA ASN A 104 9.04 -13.07 0.07
C ASN A 104 9.53 -14.37 -0.60
N LEU A 105 10.13 -14.29 -1.79
CA LEU A 105 10.74 -15.44 -2.48
C LEU A 105 11.91 -16.05 -1.68
N ALA A 106 12.72 -15.24 -1.02
CA ALA A 106 13.81 -15.76 -0.20
C ALA A 106 13.33 -16.37 1.11
N ALA A 107 12.32 -15.77 1.75
CA ALA A 107 11.68 -16.36 2.93
C ALA A 107 11.10 -17.74 2.60
N ALA A 108 10.44 -17.90 1.45
CA ALA A 108 9.93 -19.18 0.99
C ALA A 108 11.05 -20.24 0.78
N ASN A 109 12.27 -19.79 0.48
CA ASN A 109 13.44 -20.65 0.24
C ASN A 109 14.41 -20.74 1.43
N ASN A 110 14.03 -20.28 2.63
CA ASN A 110 14.90 -20.22 3.81
C ASN A 110 16.23 -19.47 3.58
N LYS A 111 16.23 -18.47 2.68
CA LYS A 111 17.40 -17.63 2.38
C LYS A 111 17.28 -16.26 3.06
N ILE A 112 18.37 -15.78 3.63
CA ILE A 112 18.45 -14.40 4.15
C ILE A 112 18.80 -13.48 2.97
N ILE A 113 17.93 -12.51 2.68
CA ILE A 113 18.24 -11.42 1.73
C ILE A 113 18.54 -10.15 2.50
N ASN A 114 19.71 -9.57 2.20
CA ASN A 114 20.03 -8.22 2.63
C ASN A 114 19.13 -7.20 1.92
N PRO A 115 18.66 -6.15 2.62
CA PRO A 115 17.91 -5.08 1.99
C PRO A 115 18.73 -4.49 0.83
N PRO A 116 18.14 -4.32 -0.38
CA PRO A 116 18.84 -3.76 -1.51
C PRO A 116 19.24 -2.33 -1.16
N LYS A 117 20.47 -1.96 -1.53
CA LYS A 117 20.91 -0.57 -1.41
C LYS A 117 19.92 0.32 -2.15
N LYS A 118 19.50 1.41 -1.51
CA LYS A 118 18.65 2.42 -2.13
C LYS A 118 19.34 2.92 -3.41
N GLY A 119 18.67 2.78 -4.55
CA GLY A 119 19.21 3.21 -5.84
C GLY A 119 19.18 4.73 -6.01
N TRP A 120 19.84 5.25 -7.06
CA TRP A 120 19.88 6.68 -7.40
C TRP A 120 18.49 7.33 -7.48
N ARG A 121 17.49 6.60 -7.97
CA ARG A 121 16.10 7.06 -8.06
C ARG A 121 15.53 7.49 -6.72
N TYR A 122 15.86 6.78 -5.63
CA TYR A 122 15.42 7.17 -4.29
C TYR A 122 15.99 8.54 -3.90
N TYR A 123 17.28 8.76 -4.12
CA TYR A 123 17.93 10.02 -3.77
C TYR A 123 17.41 11.18 -4.61
N ILE A 124 17.15 10.96 -5.91
CA ILE A 124 16.48 11.96 -6.75
C ILE A 124 15.06 12.23 -6.25
N GLY A 125 14.30 11.20 -5.90
CA GLY A 125 12.96 11.37 -5.36
C GLY A 125 12.96 12.19 -4.07
N ALA A 126 13.87 11.88 -3.14
CA ALA A 126 14.04 12.65 -1.91
C ALA A 126 14.44 14.10 -2.20
N PHE A 127 15.41 14.31 -3.10
CA PHE A 127 15.82 15.65 -3.53
C PHE A 127 14.64 16.46 -4.08
N LEU A 128 13.80 15.87 -4.93
CA LEU A 128 12.61 16.55 -5.48
C LEU A 128 11.62 16.96 -4.37
N ILE A 129 11.41 16.12 -3.35
CA ILE A 129 10.55 16.46 -2.20
C ILE A 129 11.14 17.64 -1.41
N PHE A 130 12.44 17.59 -1.09
CA PHE A 130 13.10 18.70 -0.39
C PHE A 130 13.10 19.99 -1.22
N PHE A 131 13.34 19.88 -2.52
CA PHE A 131 13.34 21.02 -3.44
C PHE A 131 11.94 21.64 -3.56
N SER A 132 10.91 20.80 -3.64
CA SER A 132 9.50 21.24 -3.63
C SER A 132 9.16 22.01 -2.36
N ALA A 133 9.53 21.50 -1.19
CA ALA A 133 9.32 22.19 0.09
C ALA A 133 10.07 23.53 0.16
N ALA A 134 11.32 23.58 -0.31
CA ALA A 134 12.09 24.82 -0.38
C ALA A 134 11.41 25.85 -1.31
N LEU A 135 10.94 25.43 -2.48
CA LEU A 135 10.19 26.30 -3.40
C LEU A 135 8.91 26.84 -2.77
N LYS A 136 8.19 26.02 -2.00
CA LYS A 136 7.00 26.47 -1.26
C LYS A 136 7.33 27.54 -0.24
N ILE A 137 8.37 27.34 0.58
CA ILE A 137 8.83 28.35 1.55
C ILE A 137 9.26 29.63 0.84
N LEU A 138 10.03 29.52 -0.25
CA LEU A 138 10.46 30.67 -1.04
C LEU A 138 9.27 31.42 -1.66
N ALA A 139 8.24 30.72 -2.13
CA ALA A 139 7.02 31.34 -2.64
C ALA A 139 6.26 32.09 -1.53
N LEU A 140 6.12 31.49 -0.35
CA LEU A 140 5.50 32.13 0.81
C LEU A 140 6.23 33.42 1.23
N VAL A 141 7.56 33.38 1.25
CA VAL A 141 8.39 34.54 1.64
C VAL A 141 8.41 35.61 0.55
N SER A 142 8.55 35.20 -0.71
CA SER A 142 8.70 36.15 -1.82
C SER A 142 7.40 36.80 -2.23
N LEU A 143 6.27 36.09 -2.19
CA LEU A 143 4.96 36.63 -2.59
C LEU A 143 4.15 37.12 -1.38
N GLY A 144 4.28 36.45 -0.24
CA GLY A 144 3.48 36.74 0.95
C GLY A 144 4.00 37.89 1.80
N ARG A 145 3.11 38.39 2.67
CA ARG A 145 3.41 39.38 3.71
C ARG A 145 2.95 38.87 5.07
N LEU A 146 3.50 37.73 5.50
CA LEU A 146 3.21 37.18 6.81
C LEU A 146 4.17 37.75 7.85
N MET A 147 3.74 37.77 9.11
CA MET A 147 4.66 38.02 10.22
C MET A 147 5.73 36.92 10.27
N PRO A 148 6.99 37.24 10.65
CA PRO A 148 8.11 36.29 10.65
C PRO A 148 7.84 34.96 11.36
N MET A 149 7.06 34.98 12.44
CA MET A 149 6.67 33.79 13.19
C MET A 149 5.95 32.74 12.34
N TYR A 150 5.15 33.16 11.36
CA TYR A 150 4.41 32.23 10.50
C TYR A 150 5.32 31.51 9.51
N TYR A 151 6.41 32.15 9.04
CA TYR A 151 7.39 31.47 8.18
C TYR A 151 8.11 30.35 8.94
N VAL A 152 8.46 30.57 10.21
CA VAL A 152 9.04 29.52 11.06
C VAL A 152 8.07 28.35 11.23
N LEU A 153 6.79 28.65 11.48
CA LEU A 153 5.75 27.62 11.57
C LEU A 153 5.61 26.82 10.26
N PHE A 154 5.56 27.49 9.10
CA PHE A 154 5.49 26.80 7.81
C PHE A 154 6.71 25.93 7.53
N ILE A 155 7.92 26.35 7.92
CA ILE A 155 9.12 25.51 7.82
C ILE A 155 8.94 24.22 8.63
N LEU A 156 8.47 24.30 9.88
CA LEU A 156 8.23 23.12 10.71
C LEU A 156 7.16 22.21 10.11
N LEU A 157 6.07 22.78 9.59
CA LEU A 157 5.02 22.04 8.90
C LEU A 157 5.55 21.36 7.65
N TYR A 158 6.42 21.99 6.87
CA TYR A 158 7.02 21.37 5.69
C TYR A 158 8.02 20.27 6.02
N LEU A 159 8.73 20.34 7.13
CA LEU A 159 9.52 19.19 7.61
C LEU A 159 8.62 17.97 7.87
N ALA A 160 7.44 18.19 8.45
CA ALA A 160 6.44 17.14 8.61
C ALA A 160 5.90 16.64 7.25
N VAL A 161 5.59 17.53 6.31
CA VAL A 161 5.14 17.15 4.95
C VAL A 161 6.20 16.33 4.22
N ILE A 162 7.49 16.72 4.29
CA ILE A 162 8.60 15.96 3.73
C ILE A 162 8.62 14.54 4.32
N TYR A 163 8.51 14.42 5.65
CA TYR A 163 8.42 13.12 6.30
C TYR A 163 7.24 12.29 5.77
N VAL A 164 6.05 12.88 5.63
CA VAL A 164 4.86 12.20 5.10
C VAL A 164 5.10 11.70 3.66
N HIS A 165 5.66 12.52 2.78
CA HIS A 165 5.93 12.11 1.40
C HIS A 165 6.98 11.01 1.27
N LEU A 166 8.00 11.04 2.13
CA LEU A 166 9.05 10.01 2.13
C LEU A 166 8.58 8.65 2.67
N TYR A 167 7.64 8.64 3.63
CA TYR A 167 7.33 7.45 4.41
C TYR A 167 5.87 6.97 4.32
N HIS A 168 4.93 7.78 3.84
CA HIS A 168 3.49 7.48 3.89
C HIS A 168 2.77 7.62 2.55
N THR A 169 3.02 8.69 1.79
CA THR A 169 2.22 9.03 0.59
C THR A 169 2.06 7.89 -0.40
N MET A 170 3.17 7.27 -0.83
CA MET A 170 3.07 6.20 -1.82
C MET A 170 2.60 4.85 -1.27
N TYR A 171 2.78 4.59 0.02
CA TYR A 171 2.19 3.39 0.64
C TYR A 171 0.67 3.49 0.70
N TRP A 172 0.15 4.65 1.09
CA TRP A 172 -1.28 4.94 1.03
C TRP A 172 -1.82 4.82 -0.41
N TYR A 173 -1.16 5.46 -1.37
CA TYR A 173 -1.60 5.44 -2.77
C TYR A 173 -1.60 4.03 -3.37
N THR A 174 -0.55 3.25 -3.12
CA THR A 174 -0.46 1.87 -3.63
C THR A 174 -1.51 0.96 -3.01
N GLU A 175 -1.82 1.10 -1.72
CA GLU A 175 -2.90 0.33 -1.10
C GLU A 175 -4.28 0.77 -1.61
N TYR A 176 -4.52 2.08 -1.74
CA TYR A 176 -5.75 2.60 -2.35
C TYR A 176 -5.95 2.04 -3.78
N SER A 177 -4.89 2.03 -4.59
CA SER A 177 -4.90 1.48 -5.95
C SER A 177 -5.10 -0.04 -5.96
N LEU A 178 -4.56 -0.75 -4.98
CA LEU A 178 -4.76 -2.19 -4.81
C LEU A 178 -6.23 -2.51 -4.52
N ARG A 179 -6.85 -1.83 -3.55
CA ARG A 179 -8.26 -2.04 -3.19
C ARG A 179 -9.19 -1.83 -4.37
N LYS A 180 -9.00 -0.72 -5.11
CA LYS A 180 -9.73 -0.46 -6.36
C LYS A 180 -9.50 -1.54 -7.42
N GLY A 181 -8.26 -2.04 -7.54
CA GLY A 181 -7.94 -3.12 -8.47
C GLY A 181 -8.63 -4.44 -8.12
N ILE A 182 -8.69 -4.79 -6.83
CA ILE A 182 -9.43 -5.96 -6.35
C ILE A 182 -10.93 -5.82 -6.66
N GLU A 183 -11.51 -4.66 -6.36
CA GLU A 183 -12.93 -4.39 -6.66
C GLU A 183 -13.23 -4.50 -8.16
N ALA A 184 -12.35 -3.98 -9.01
CA ALA A 184 -12.48 -4.08 -10.47
C ALA A 184 -12.39 -5.53 -10.97
N GLU A 185 -11.40 -6.30 -10.53
CA GLU A 185 -11.27 -7.73 -10.92
C GLU A 185 -12.46 -8.57 -10.41
N VAL A 186 -13.00 -8.26 -9.22
CA VAL A 186 -14.20 -8.93 -8.68
C VAL A 186 -15.45 -8.58 -9.50
N LEU A 187 -15.60 -7.32 -9.90
CA LEU A 187 -16.73 -6.89 -10.72
C LEU A 187 -16.69 -7.53 -12.10
N GLU A 188 -15.52 -7.51 -12.75
CA GLU A 188 -15.29 -8.15 -14.05
C GLU A 188 -15.59 -9.65 -13.99
N HIS A 189 -15.14 -10.34 -12.93
CA HIS A 189 -15.44 -11.75 -12.74
C HIS A 189 -16.94 -12.02 -12.58
N ARG A 190 -17.66 -11.20 -11.80
CA ARG A 190 -19.12 -11.32 -11.65
C ARG A 190 -19.83 -11.11 -12.98
N GLU A 191 -19.40 -10.12 -13.77
CA GLU A 191 -19.96 -9.89 -15.10
C GLU A 191 -19.71 -11.07 -16.04
N ASN A 192 -18.53 -11.68 -15.99
CA ASN A 192 -18.21 -12.86 -16.80
C ASN A 192 -19.04 -14.08 -16.41
N ILE A 193 -19.27 -14.31 -15.12
CA ILE A 193 -20.21 -15.35 -14.65
C ILE A 193 -21.62 -15.10 -15.20
N LEU A 194 -22.11 -13.86 -15.11
CA LEU A 194 -23.44 -13.51 -15.61
C LEU A 194 -23.54 -13.66 -17.14
N LYS A 195 -22.48 -13.34 -17.88
CA LYS A 195 -22.40 -13.57 -19.33
C LYS A 195 -22.40 -15.06 -19.66
N LYS A 196 -21.65 -15.88 -18.92
CA LYS A 196 -21.61 -17.35 -19.06
C LYS A 196 -22.96 -17.99 -18.78
N LEU A 197 -23.69 -17.50 -17.76
CA LEU A 197 -25.07 -17.94 -17.48
C LEU A 197 -26.03 -17.59 -18.64
N LYS A 198 -25.81 -16.46 -19.33
CA LYS A 198 -26.60 -16.06 -20.50
C LYS A 198 -26.16 -16.75 -21.79
N ASN A 199 -24.89 -17.17 -21.89
CA ASN A 199 -24.33 -17.78 -23.09
C ASN A 199 -23.20 -18.76 -22.75
N PRO A 200 -23.51 -20.06 -22.54
CA PRO A 200 -22.58 -21.04 -21.95
C PRO A 200 -21.40 -21.44 -22.85
N LEU A 201 -21.40 -21.02 -24.12
CA LEU A 201 -20.34 -21.31 -25.10
C LEU A 201 -19.25 -20.22 -25.16
N GLN A 202 -19.35 -19.14 -24.37
CA GLN A 202 -18.27 -18.15 -24.29
C GLN A 202 -17.09 -18.69 -23.47
N VAL A 203 -15.91 -18.74 -24.10
CA VAL A 203 -14.64 -19.06 -23.45
C VAL A 203 -14.20 -17.85 -22.62
N ASP A 204 -14.01 -18.08 -21.33
CA ASP A 204 -13.62 -17.06 -20.36
C ASP A 204 -12.11 -16.77 -20.48
N PRO A 205 -11.67 -15.51 -20.62
CA PRO A 205 -10.25 -15.18 -20.50
C PRO A 205 -9.74 -15.25 -19.05
N TYR A 206 -10.63 -15.29 -18.05
CA TYR A 206 -10.29 -15.27 -16.63
C TYR A 206 -11.14 -16.24 -15.81
N GLU A 207 -10.85 -17.54 -15.90
CA GLU A 207 -11.32 -18.46 -14.87
C GLU A 207 -10.54 -18.20 -13.57
N VAL A 208 -11.25 -17.73 -12.53
CA VAL A 208 -10.73 -17.70 -11.17
C VAL A 208 -10.68 -19.15 -10.69
N PHE A 209 -9.64 -19.86 -11.09
CA PHE A 209 -9.36 -21.15 -10.48
C PHE A 209 -8.97 -20.92 -9.03
N PRO A 210 -9.67 -21.56 -8.06
CA PRO A 210 -9.17 -21.64 -6.70
C PRO A 210 -7.77 -22.26 -6.75
N SER A 211 -6.79 -21.58 -6.18
CA SER A 211 -5.47 -22.19 -5.97
C SER A 211 -5.49 -22.90 -4.63
N SER A 212 -5.13 -24.18 -4.60
CA SER A 212 -4.93 -24.91 -3.34
C SER A 212 -3.45 -24.96 -2.97
N HIS A 213 -3.15 -24.69 -1.71
CA HIS A 213 -1.83 -24.81 -1.12
C HIS A 213 -1.89 -25.75 0.07
N LYS A 214 -1.17 -26.86 0.01
CA LYS A 214 -1.11 -27.86 1.07
C LYS A 214 0.13 -27.67 1.91
N PHE A 215 0.00 -27.75 3.23
CA PHE A 215 1.11 -27.60 4.16
C PHE A 215 0.85 -28.35 5.47
N MET A 216 1.92 -28.69 6.17
CA MET A 216 1.88 -29.37 7.46
C MET A 216 2.43 -28.48 8.57
N LEU A 217 1.81 -28.52 9.75
CA LEU A 217 2.27 -27.85 10.97
C LEU A 217 2.53 -28.86 12.08
N LYS A 218 3.49 -28.59 12.96
CA LYS A 218 3.78 -29.44 14.13
C LYS A 218 2.71 -29.32 15.22
N ASP A 219 2.15 -28.12 15.37
CA ASP A 219 1.17 -27.80 16.40
C ASP A 219 -0.21 -27.63 15.74
N LYS A 220 -1.27 -28.13 16.39
CA LYS A 220 -2.63 -28.09 15.85
C LYS A 220 -3.23 -26.69 15.93
N LEU A 221 -3.79 -26.20 14.83
CA LEU A 221 -4.61 -24.99 14.79
C LEU A 221 -5.96 -25.19 15.50
N GLU A 222 -6.33 -24.25 16.36
CA GLU A 222 -7.65 -24.16 16.99
C GLU A 222 -8.67 -23.54 16.02
N LEU A 223 -9.24 -24.35 15.13
CA LEU A 223 -10.24 -23.88 14.16
C LEU A 223 -11.65 -23.89 14.80
N PRO A 224 -12.42 -22.78 14.77
CA PRO A 224 -13.81 -22.79 15.17
C PRO A 224 -14.60 -23.65 14.17
N GLY A 225 -14.92 -24.89 14.57
CA GLY A 225 -15.57 -25.89 13.71
C GLY A 225 -14.64 -26.99 13.18
N GLN A 226 -13.56 -27.33 13.90
CA GLN A 226 -12.65 -28.52 13.83
C GLN A 226 -12.08 -28.99 12.47
N THR A 227 -12.74 -28.78 11.34
CA THR A 227 -12.33 -29.28 10.02
C THR A 227 -12.24 -28.20 8.96
N LYS A 228 -12.99 -27.10 9.08
CA LYS A 228 -12.99 -26.01 8.09
C LYS A 228 -13.12 -24.65 8.73
N PHE A 229 -12.30 -23.71 8.27
CA PHE A 229 -12.44 -22.29 8.57
C PHE A 229 -12.61 -21.49 7.28
N TYR A 230 -13.52 -20.53 7.32
CA TYR A 230 -13.85 -19.68 6.19
C TYR A 230 -13.37 -18.26 6.42
N PHE A 231 -12.65 -17.71 5.44
CA PHE A 231 -12.23 -16.32 5.45
C PHE A 231 -13.34 -15.45 4.83
N GLY A 232 -13.84 -14.47 5.59
CA GLY A 232 -14.89 -13.54 5.14
C GLY A 232 -16.29 -13.83 5.70
N GLU A 233 -17.32 -13.21 5.11
CA GLU A 233 -18.71 -13.41 5.55
C GLU A 233 -19.18 -14.85 5.28
N LYS A 234 -19.88 -15.46 6.25
CA LYS A 234 -20.39 -16.85 6.18
C LYS A 234 -21.18 -17.20 4.91
N GLN A 235 -21.77 -16.20 4.25
CA GLN A 235 -22.61 -16.40 3.08
C GLN A 235 -21.83 -16.39 1.74
N ASN A 236 -20.58 -15.93 1.73
CA ASN A 236 -19.75 -15.92 0.52
C ASN A 236 -18.25 -15.96 0.90
N PRO A 237 -17.75 -17.14 1.32
CA PRO A 237 -16.40 -17.27 1.82
C PRO A 237 -15.37 -16.98 0.71
N LYS A 238 -14.44 -16.06 0.98
CA LYS A 238 -13.39 -15.68 0.03
C LYS A 238 -12.26 -16.69 -0.02
N HIS A 239 -11.93 -17.34 1.09
CA HIS A 239 -10.88 -18.36 1.15
C HIS A 239 -11.30 -19.45 2.14
N GLU A 240 -10.67 -20.62 2.07
CA GLU A 240 -10.96 -21.74 2.97
C GLU A 240 -9.67 -22.34 3.53
N LEU A 241 -9.64 -22.62 4.84
CA LEU A 241 -8.60 -23.39 5.49
C LEU A 241 -9.20 -24.71 5.97
N ASN A 242 -8.76 -25.81 5.38
CA ASN A 242 -9.28 -27.15 5.62
C ASN A 242 -8.25 -27.98 6.39
N TYR A 243 -8.62 -28.54 7.54
CA TYR A 243 -7.82 -29.56 8.22
C TYR A 243 -8.06 -30.92 7.57
N LYS A 244 -7.00 -31.60 7.15
CA LYS A 244 -7.05 -32.88 6.42
C LYS A 244 -6.78 -34.09 7.30
N GLY A 245 -6.16 -33.90 8.45
CA GLY A 245 -5.87 -34.97 9.40
C GLY A 245 -4.47 -34.84 10.00
N GLU A 246 -4.04 -35.90 10.67
CA GLU A 246 -2.72 -35.99 11.27
C GLU A 246 -1.92 -37.10 10.58
N PHE A 247 -0.68 -36.81 10.22
CA PHE A 247 0.25 -37.74 9.60
C PHE A 247 1.63 -37.59 10.25
N GLU A 248 2.16 -38.69 10.80
CA GLU A 248 3.49 -38.73 11.45
C GLU A 248 3.71 -37.66 12.53
N GLY A 249 2.67 -37.36 13.33
CA GLY A 249 2.73 -36.34 14.38
C GLY A 249 2.77 -34.90 13.85
N MET A 250 2.40 -34.69 12.57
CA MET A 250 2.15 -33.38 11.99
C MET A 250 0.70 -33.26 11.53
N HIS A 251 0.17 -32.05 11.61
CA HIS A 251 -1.20 -31.71 11.26
C HIS A 251 -1.25 -31.15 9.82
N ASP A 252 -2.01 -31.81 8.95
CA ASP A 252 -2.14 -31.49 7.53
C ASP A 252 -3.27 -30.49 7.27
N TYR A 253 -2.96 -29.47 6.47
CA TYR A 253 -3.87 -28.38 6.13
C TYR A 253 -3.85 -28.08 4.63
N GLU A 254 -5.01 -27.72 4.09
CA GLU A 254 -5.18 -27.22 2.74
C GLU A 254 -5.81 -25.83 2.77
N LEU A 255 -5.06 -24.83 2.29
CA LEU A 255 -5.53 -23.46 2.10
C LEU A 255 -5.99 -23.28 0.65
N VAL A 256 -7.29 -23.04 0.46
CA VAL A 256 -7.91 -22.76 -0.82
C VAL A 256 -8.11 -21.25 -0.92
N LEU A 257 -7.48 -20.63 -1.92
CA LEU A 257 -7.53 -19.18 -2.13
C LEU A 257 -8.39 -18.83 -3.34
N ASN A 258 -9.36 -17.95 -3.17
CA ASN A 258 -10.10 -17.33 -4.27
C ASN A 258 -9.66 -15.86 -4.42
N GLY A 259 -8.63 -15.64 -5.24
CA GLY A 259 -8.06 -14.32 -5.48
C GLY A 259 -6.96 -13.96 -4.48
N ILE A 260 -6.85 -12.66 -4.14
CA ILE A 260 -5.82 -12.16 -3.22
C ILE A 260 -6.27 -12.33 -1.76
N LEU A 261 -5.42 -12.95 -0.98
CA LEU A 261 -5.49 -13.04 0.47
C LEU A 261 -5.04 -11.72 1.09
N LEU A 262 -5.97 -10.99 1.71
CA LEU A 262 -5.66 -9.75 2.42
C LEU A 262 -5.16 -10.04 3.83
N ASP A 263 -4.38 -9.11 4.39
CA ASP A 263 -3.88 -9.23 5.75
C ASP A 263 -5.01 -9.30 6.80
N SER A 264 -6.13 -8.62 6.54
CA SER A 264 -7.34 -8.71 7.36
C SER A 264 -7.91 -10.13 7.40
N ASP A 265 -7.85 -10.84 6.27
CA ASP A 265 -8.35 -12.21 6.16
C ASP A 265 -7.48 -13.11 7.04
N ILE A 266 -6.17 -13.00 6.92
CA ILE A 266 -5.24 -13.83 7.68
C ILE A 266 -5.31 -13.53 9.18
N ARG A 267 -5.42 -12.26 9.60
CA ARG A 267 -5.59 -11.90 11.03
C ARG A 267 -6.85 -12.50 11.65
N SER A 268 -7.92 -12.65 10.88
CA SER A 268 -9.14 -13.29 11.39
C SER A 268 -8.90 -14.73 11.84
N VAL A 269 -7.92 -15.42 11.23
CA VAL A 269 -7.49 -16.77 11.64
C VAL A 269 -6.41 -16.72 12.73
N LEU A 270 -5.48 -15.78 12.62
CA LEU A 270 -4.35 -15.75 13.55
C LEU A 270 -4.78 -15.34 14.94
N ASN A 271 -5.70 -14.38 15.11
CA ASN A 271 -6.08 -13.85 16.42
C ASN A 271 -6.62 -14.89 17.41
N THR A 272 -6.91 -16.11 16.97
CA THR A 272 -7.36 -17.23 17.82
C THR A 272 -6.25 -18.24 18.18
N GLN A 273 -5.00 -18.03 17.73
CA GLN A 273 -3.91 -19.01 17.83
C GLN A 273 -2.75 -18.54 18.73
N HIS A 274 -1.90 -19.48 19.18
CA HIS A 274 -0.65 -19.18 19.89
C HIS A 274 0.44 -18.59 18.95
N ASP A 275 1.31 -17.73 19.51
CA ASP A 275 2.33 -16.98 18.76
C ASP A 275 3.16 -17.82 17.77
N LYS A 276 3.65 -18.97 18.20
CA LYS A 276 4.48 -19.81 17.33
C LYS A 276 3.72 -20.32 16.10
N ILE A 277 2.46 -20.74 16.30
CA ILE A 277 1.56 -21.26 15.26
C ILE A 277 1.18 -20.14 14.30
N GLN A 278 0.92 -18.95 14.84
CA GLN A 278 0.56 -17.79 14.04
C GLN A 278 1.65 -17.44 13.02
N SER A 279 2.93 -17.54 13.39
CA SER A 279 4.05 -17.25 12.47
C SER A 279 4.19 -18.22 11.32
N GLN A 280 3.95 -19.51 11.59
CA GLN A 280 4.02 -20.56 10.59
C GLN A 280 2.84 -20.45 9.62
N LEU A 281 1.63 -20.23 10.13
CA LEU A 281 0.44 -20.07 9.30
C LEU A 281 0.56 -18.83 8.38
N ALA A 282 1.01 -17.69 8.90
CA ALA A 282 1.22 -16.50 8.09
C ALA A 282 2.23 -16.70 6.95
N ALA A 283 3.31 -17.46 7.22
CA ALA A 283 4.29 -17.80 6.19
C ALA A 283 3.66 -18.66 5.08
N GLN A 284 2.85 -19.66 5.46
CA GLN A 284 2.15 -20.53 4.50
C GLN A 284 1.12 -19.76 3.68
N CYS A 285 0.39 -18.82 4.28
CA CYS A 285 -0.51 -17.91 3.58
C CYS A 285 0.21 -17.09 2.49
N VAL A 286 1.44 -16.64 2.75
CA VAL A 286 2.24 -15.94 1.72
C VAL A 286 2.79 -16.85 0.65
N ILE A 287 3.28 -18.02 1.02
CA ILE A 287 3.74 -19.00 0.03
C ILE A 287 2.60 -19.35 -0.92
N ALA A 288 1.41 -19.61 -0.38
CA ALA A 288 0.20 -19.84 -1.16
C ALA A 288 -0.11 -18.67 -2.11
N GLN A 289 -0.02 -17.43 -1.62
CA GLN A 289 -0.29 -16.22 -2.42
C GLN A 289 0.75 -15.96 -3.52
N LEU A 290 2.02 -16.34 -3.29
CA LEU A 290 3.09 -16.23 -4.28
C LEU A 290 3.04 -17.32 -5.36
N ASN A 291 2.51 -18.49 -5.01
CA ASN A 291 2.43 -19.65 -5.90
C ASN A 291 1.18 -19.65 -6.81
N GLN A 292 0.24 -18.73 -6.57
CA GLN A 292 -0.80 -18.35 -7.55
C GLN A 292 -0.17 -17.75 -8.80
#